data_AF-A0A9D2C432-F1
#
_entry.id   AF-A0A9D2C432-F1
#
_cell.length_a   1.000
_cell.length_b   1.000
_cell.length_c   1.000
_cell.angle_alpha   90.00
_cell.angle_beta   90.00
_cell.angle_gamma   90.00
#
_symmetry.space_group_name_H-M   'P 1'
#
loop_
_entity.id
_entity.type
_entity.pdbx_description
1 polymer ?
#
loop_
_entity_poly.entity_id
_entity_poly.type
_entity_poly.pdbx_seq_one_letter_code
_entity_poly.pdbx_strand_id
1 'polypeptide(L)'
;MNGKGEMELERENRLLLAALLYEQGHPRRTQHILKVYALAKLIGEGEALMPEELEMVAAAAILHDIPIRRCKERYGDACQENQRMEAPEMVESFLREAGYPAGVSQKVLPLVLLHHQYGEADKDKKLRILMEADLLVNYLEKEEPISPEQLQGFFQTATGCQLAKAMSKRPGRC
;
A
#
# COMPACT_ATOMS: atom_id res chain seq x y z
N MET A 1 -34.16 25.52 -10.05
CA MET A 1 -34.07 24.67 -8.83
C MET A 1 -32.77 23.90 -8.92
N ASN A 2 -31.92 24.06 -7.92
CA ASN A 2 -30.58 23.48 -7.84
C ASN A 2 -30.66 21.95 -7.75
N GLY A 3 -30.05 21.25 -8.70
CA GLY A 3 -29.65 19.86 -8.56
C GLY A 3 -28.16 19.79 -8.83
N LYS A 4 -27.33 20.25 -7.87
CA LYS A 4 -25.92 19.84 -7.86
C LYS A 4 -25.95 18.32 -7.66
N GLY A 5 -25.77 17.57 -8.74
CA GLY A 5 -25.48 16.15 -8.63
C GLY A 5 -24.19 16.04 -7.82
N GLU A 6 -24.29 15.59 -6.58
CA GLU A 6 -23.11 15.21 -5.82
C GLU A 6 -22.41 14.13 -6.62
N MET A 7 -21.21 14.44 -7.11
CA MET A 7 -20.38 13.47 -7.82
C MET A 7 -19.95 12.45 -6.76
N GLU A 8 -20.63 11.31 -6.72
CA GLU A 8 -20.29 10.23 -5.79
C GLU A 8 -18.88 9.74 -6.14
N LEU A 9 -17.95 9.88 -5.19
CA LEU A 9 -16.59 9.39 -5.37
C LEU A 9 -16.62 7.88 -5.61
N GLU A 10 -15.82 7.39 -6.57
CA GLU A 10 -15.61 5.96 -6.75
C GLU A 10 -15.08 5.29 -5.47
N ARG A 11 -15.37 3.99 -5.30
CA ARG A 11 -15.02 3.22 -4.07
C ARG A 11 -13.57 3.38 -3.64
N GLU A 12 -12.64 3.30 -4.60
CA GLU A 12 -11.21 3.47 -4.35
C GLU A 12 -10.87 4.85 -3.78
N ASN A 13 -11.47 5.91 -4.35
CA ASN A 13 -11.29 7.27 -3.86
C ASN A 13 -11.93 7.49 -2.48
N ARG A 14 -13.08 6.83 -2.20
CA ARG A 14 -13.67 6.84 -0.85
C ARG A 14 -12.77 6.16 0.18
N LEU A 15 -12.17 5.03 -0.20
CA LEU A 15 -11.23 4.30 0.66
C LEU A 15 -9.98 5.14 0.94
N LEU A 16 -9.38 5.73 -0.09
CA LEU A 16 -8.22 6.61 0.07
C LEU A 16 -8.58 7.82 0.94
N LEU A 17 -9.72 8.47 0.70
CA LEU A 17 -10.18 9.58 1.54
C LEU A 17 -10.33 9.16 3.00
N ALA A 18 -11.00 8.03 3.27
CA ALA A 18 -11.19 7.52 4.62
C ALA A 18 -9.86 7.23 5.32
N ALA A 19 -8.90 6.59 4.63
CA ALA A 19 -7.58 6.32 5.18
C ALA A 19 -6.80 7.61 5.51
N LEU A 20 -6.81 8.60 4.62
CA LEU A 20 -6.09 9.88 4.86
C LEU A 20 -6.74 10.71 5.97
N LEU A 21 -8.08 10.70 6.08
CA LEU A 21 -8.80 11.33 7.19
C LEU A 21 -8.49 10.63 8.52
N TYR A 22 -8.44 9.30 8.50
CA TYR A 22 -7.99 8.51 9.64
C TYR A 22 -6.55 8.84 10.04
N GLU A 23 -5.69 9.29 9.13
CA GLU A 23 -4.33 9.69 9.51
C GLU A 23 -4.22 11.05 10.19
N GLN A 24 -5.30 11.84 10.24
CA GLN A 24 -5.39 13.13 10.93
C GLN A 24 -4.22 14.09 10.60
N GLY A 25 -3.78 14.08 9.33
CA GLY A 25 -2.70 14.94 8.85
C GLY A 25 -1.30 14.53 9.31
N HIS A 26 -1.11 13.32 9.85
CA HIS A 26 0.22 12.84 10.20
C HIS A 26 1.08 12.71 8.93
N PRO A 27 2.13 13.54 8.76
CA PRO A 27 2.74 13.77 7.46
C PRO A 27 3.38 12.50 6.88
N ARG A 28 4.14 11.77 7.69
CA ARG A 28 4.84 10.56 7.23
C ARG A 28 3.86 9.47 6.77
N ARG A 29 2.89 9.06 7.60
CA ARG A 29 1.91 8.01 7.25
C ARG A 29 1.04 8.42 6.05
N THR A 30 0.55 9.66 6.02
CA THR A 30 -0.25 10.20 4.89
C THR A 30 0.54 10.16 3.58
N GLN A 31 1.78 10.66 3.57
CA GLN A 31 2.62 10.69 2.37
C GLN A 31 3.06 9.30 1.93
N HIS A 32 3.35 8.43 2.89
CA HIS A 32 3.76 7.06 2.62
C HIS A 32 2.63 6.29 1.91
N ILE A 33 1.41 6.31 2.46
CA ILE A 33 0.22 5.73 1.82
C ILE A 33 0.06 6.21 0.38
N LEU A 34 0.10 7.53 0.15
CA LEU A 34 -0.07 8.10 -1.19
C LEU A 34 0.99 7.62 -2.19
N LYS A 35 2.25 7.56 -1.78
CA LYS A 35 3.36 7.11 -2.64
C LYS A 35 3.28 5.63 -2.95
N VAL A 36 3.03 4.79 -1.94
CA VAL A 36 2.90 3.33 -2.11
C VAL A 36 1.69 3.02 -2.98
N TYR A 37 0.54 3.65 -2.71
CA TYR A 37 -0.67 3.53 -3.53
C TYR A 37 -0.42 3.86 -5.01
N ALA A 38 0.18 5.01 -5.29
CA ALA A 38 0.44 5.44 -6.67
C ALA A 38 1.40 4.49 -7.39
N LEU A 39 2.47 4.04 -6.72
CA LEU A 39 3.44 3.11 -7.31
C LEU A 39 2.85 1.71 -7.49
N ALA A 40 2.08 1.21 -6.53
CA ALA A 40 1.44 -0.10 -6.63
C ALA A 40 0.46 -0.17 -7.81
N LYS A 41 -0.34 0.89 -8.03
CA LYS A 41 -1.20 0.98 -9.22
C LYS A 41 -0.40 1.03 -10.51
N LEU A 42 0.63 1.87 -10.58
CA LEU A 42 1.49 1.99 -11.77
C LEU A 42 2.16 0.66 -12.12
N ILE A 43 2.72 -0.03 -11.12
CA ILE A 43 3.34 -1.34 -11.32
C ILE A 43 2.29 -2.35 -11.75
N GLY A 44 1.13 -2.41 -11.08
CA GLY A 44 0.04 -3.32 -11.44
C GLY A 44 -0.47 -3.16 -12.86
N GLU A 45 -0.63 -1.92 -13.33
CA GLU A 45 -1.05 -1.61 -14.70
C GLU A 45 0.03 -2.00 -15.71
N GLY A 46 1.30 -1.68 -15.44
CA GLY A 46 2.42 -2.09 -16.30
C GLY A 46 2.63 -3.62 -16.33
N GLU A 47 2.15 -4.30 -15.29
CA GLU A 47 2.11 -5.76 -15.19
C GLU A 47 0.84 -6.40 -15.77
N ALA A 48 -0.05 -5.60 -16.37
CA ALA A 48 -1.30 -6.02 -16.98
C ALA A 48 -2.20 -6.86 -16.05
N LEU A 49 -2.28 -6.47 -14.77
CA LEU A 49 -3.26 -7.05 -13.85
C LEU A 49 -4.68 -6.83 -14.36
N MET A 50 -5.56 -7.82 -14.12
CA MET A 50 -6.97 -7.67 -14.41
C MET A 50 -7.59 -6.54 -13.56
N PRO A 51 -8.67 -5.87 -13.99
CA PRO A 51 -9.26 -4.77 -13.23
C PRO A 51 -9.62 -5.12 -11.78
N GLU A 52 -10.11 -6.34 -11.53
CA GLU A 52 -10.41 -6.83 -10.18
C GLU A 52 -9.13 -7.00 -9.33
N GLU A 53 -8.01 -7.41 -9.92
CA GLU A 53 -6.73 -7.53 -9.23
C GLU A 53 -6.10 -6.17 -8.94
N LEU A 54 -6.23 -5.21 -9.87
CA LEU A 54 -5.83 -3.82 -9.65
C LEU A 54 -6.61 -3.20 -8.49
N GLU A 55 -7.92 -3.42 -8.42
CA GLU A 55 -8.76 -2.95 -7.31
C GLU A 55 -8.28 -3.53 -5.97
N MET A 56 -7.88 -4.81 -5.93
CA MET A 56 -7.31 -5.44 -4.72
C MET A 56 -5.96 -4.84 -4.32
N VAL A 57 -5.04 -4.66 -5.28
CA VAL A 57 -3.71 -4.10 -5.03
C VAL A 57 -3.83 -2.65 -4.56
N ALA A 58 -4.67 -1.85 -5.20
CA ALA A 58 -4.96 -0.48 -4.81
C ALA A 58 -5.49 -0.40 -3.38
N ALA A 59 -6.50 -1.21 -3.05
CA ALA A 59 -7.07 -1.27 -1.70
C ALA A 59 -6.05 -1.73 -0.65
N ALA A 60 -5.25 -2.75 -0.95
CA ALA A 60 -4.20 -3.21 -0.07
C ALA A 60 -3.12 -2.15 0.13
N ALA A 61 -2.71 -1.44 -0.92
CA ALA A 61 -1.73 -0.37 -0.84
C ALA A 61 -2.24 0.84 -0.02
N ILE A 62 -3.53 1.15 -0.08
CA ILE A 62 -4.13 2.20 0.77
C ILE A 62 -4.09 1.79 2.25
N LEU A 63 -4.28 0.50 2.55
CA LEU A 63 -4.49 0.00 3.91
C LEU A 63 -3.27 -0.69 4.55
N HIS A 64 -2.18 -0.92 3.82
CA HIS A 64 -1.07 -1.80 4.25
C HIS A 64 -0.52 -1.44 5.64
N ASP A 65 -0.42 -0.13 5.92
CA ASP A 65 0.14 0.43 7.16
C ASP A 65 -0.91 1.12 8.05
N ILE A 66 -2.21 1.04 7.71
CA ILE A 66 -3.29 1.64 8.51
C ILE A 66 -3.30 1.20 9.99
N PRO A 67 -2.91 -0.05 10.35
CA PRO A 67 -2.90 -0.46 11.76
C PRO A 67 -1.89 0.29 12.62
N ILE A 68 -0.85 0.89 12.04
CA ILE A 68 0.24 1.55 12.79
C ILE A 68 -0.30 2.58 13.77
N ARG A 69 -1.27 3.40 13.36
CA ARG A 69 -1.84 4.42 14.23
C ARG A 69 -2.54 3.79 15.44
N ARG A 70 -3.46 2.84 15.20
CA ARG A 70 -4.20 2.15 16.26
C ARG A 70 -3.25 1.42 17.21
N CYS A 71 -2.22 0.77 16.68
CA CYS A 71 -1.23 0.09 17.51
C CYS A 71 -0.48 1.08 18.41
N LYS A 72 -0.01 2.22 17.86
CA LYS A 72 0.66 3.24 18.67
C LYS A 72 -0.21 3.81 19.77
N GLU A 73 -1.50 4.03 19.49
CA GLU A 73 -2.46 4.54 20.47
C GLU A 73 -2.79 3.50 21.57
N ARG A 74 -2.88 2.22 21.20
CA ARG A 74 -3.30 1.13 22.11
C ARG A 74 -2.15 0.48 22.89
N TYR A 75 -1.00 0.29 22.25
CA TYR A 75 0.13 -0.48 22.78
C TYR A 75 1.39 0.35 23.02
N GLY A 76 1.43 1.59 22.52
CA GLY A 76 2.63 2.45 22.59
C GLY A 76 3.70 2.13 21.54
N ASP A 77 3.54 1.05 20.77
CA ASP A 77 4.37 0.69 19.62
C ASP A 77 3.52 0.20 18.45
N ALA A 78 4.16 -0.09 17.32
CA ALA A 78 3.52 -0.73 16.18
C ALA A 78 4.37 -1.90 15.68
N CYS A 79 4.76 -2.82 16.58
CA CYS A 79 5.44 -4.03 16.14
C CYS A 79 4.56 -4.85 15.17
N GLN A 80 5.17 -5.67 14.33
CA GLN A 80 4.46 -6.43 13.30
C GLN A 80 3.36 -7.33 13.89
N GLU A 81 3.57 -7.90 15.09
CA GLU A 81 2.57 -8.73 15.75
C GLU A 81 1.33 -7.93 16.12
N ASN A 82 1.50 -6.75 16.72
CA ASN A 82 0.40 -5.85 17.04
C ASN A 82 -0.37 -5.42 15.78
N GLN A 83 0.35 -5.10 14.70
CA GLN A 83 -0.29 -4.74 13.44
C GLN A 83 -1.11 -5.91 12.86
N ARG A 84 -0.59 -7.15 12.91
CA ARG A 84 -1.31 -8.35 12.45
C ARG A 84 -2.57 -8.62 13.26
N MET A 85 -2.57 -8.33 14.55
CA MET A 85 -3.76 -8.44 15.40
C MET A 85 -4.83 -7.40 15.05
N GLU A 86 -4.42 -6.17 14.73
CA GLU A 86 -5.35 -5.06 14.46
C GLU A 86 -5.86 -5.01 13.01
N ALA A 87 -5.06 -5.51 12.05
CA ALA A 87 -5.36 -5.42 10.63
C ALA A 87 -6.70 -6.03 10.19
N PRO A 88 -7.14 -7.22 10.67
CA PRO A 88 -8.37 -7.85 10.19
C PRO A 88 -9.62 -6.97 10.38
N GLU A 89 -9.81 -6.43 11.58
CA GLU A 89 -10.96 -5.57 11.89
C GLU A 89 -10.88 -4.25 11.10
N MET A 90 -9.70 -3.64 11.04
CA MET A 90 -9.53 -2.36 10.36
C MET A 90 -9.75 -2.49 8.86
N VAL A 91 -9.12 -3.47 8.20
CA VAL A 91 -9.29 -3.70 6.76
C VAL A 91 -10.75 -3.96 6.41
N GLU A 92 -11.45 -4.78 7.20
CA GLU A 92 -12.88 -5.03 6.98
C GLU A 92 -13.71 -3.76 7.12
N SER A 93 -13.50 -2.95 8.16
CA SER A 93 -14.29 -1.73 8.38
C SER A 93 -14.06 -0.70 7.28
N PHE A 94 -12.80 -0.41 6.93
CA PHE A 94 -12.48 0.57 5.88
C PHE A 94 -13.06 0.18 4.51
N LEU A 95 -12.94 -1.10 4.13
CA LEU A 95 -13.51 -1.59 2.87
C LEU A 95 -15.03 -1.52 2.86
N ARG A 96 -15.68 -1.94 3.96
CA ARG A 96 -17.14 -1.88 4.09
C ARG A 96 -17.64 -0.44 4.02
N GLU A 97 -17.01 0.49 4.72
CA GLU A 97 -17.37 1.92 4.73
C GLU A 97 -17.16 2.58 3.37
N ALA A 98 -16.12 2.18 2.62
CA ALA A 98 -15.90 2.62 1.25
C ALA A 98 -16.90 1.99 0.25
N GLY A 99 -17.69 0.99 0.66
CA GLY A 99 -18.73 0.34 -0.13
C GLY A 99 -18.24 -0.86 -0.95
N TYR A 100 -17.13 -1.49 -0.57
CA TYR A 100 -16.65 -2.72 -1.21
C TYR A 100 -17.57 -3.92 -0.88
N PRO A 101 -17.74 -4.87 -1.81
CA PRO A 101 -18.52 -6.08 -1.56
C PRO A 101 -17.98 -6.93 -0.40
N ALA A 102 -18.89 -7.56 0.34
CA ALA A 102 -18.56 -8.58 1.34
C ALA A 102 -17.88 -9.77 0.63
N GLY A 103 -16.56 -9.91 0.80
CA GLY A 103 -15.74 -10.81 -0.01
C GLY A 103 -14.37 -10.22 -0.37
N VAL A 104 -14.30 -8.90 -0.54
CA VAL A 104 -13.05 -8.23 -0.93
C VAL A 104 -12.05 -8.21 0.22
N SER A 105 -12.52 -8.06 1.46
CA SER A 105 -11.63 -8.05 2.64
C SER A 105 -10.85 -9.35 2.80
N GLN A 106 -11.44 -10.51 2.51
CA GLN A 106 -10.73 -11.80 2.55
C GLN A 106 -9.61 -11.92 1.50
N LYS A 107 -9.71 -11.17 0.40
CA LYS A 107 -8.69 -11.14 -0.66
C LYS A 107 -7.61 -10.07 -0.41
N VAL A 108 -7.99 -8.93 0.18
CA VAL A 108 -7.09 -7.81 0.49
C VAL A 108 -6.26 -8.08 1.76
N LEU A 109 -6.87 -8.66 2.79
CA LEU A 109 -6.23 -8.86 4.09
C LEU A 109 -4.92 -9.68 4.01
N PRO A 110 -4.81 -10.78 3.23
CA PRO A 110 -3.54 -11.47 3.08
C PRO A 110 -2.44 -10.59 2.51
N LEU A 111 -2.76 -9.68 1.58
CA LEU A 111 -1.77 -8.73 1.04
C LEU A 111 -1.24 -7.80 2.14
N VAL A 112 -2.16 -7.25 2.96
CA VAL A 112 -1.82 -6.40 4.10
C VAL A 112 -1.00 -7.15 5.16
N LEU A 113 -1.31 -8.40 5.48
CA LEU A 113 -0.59 -9.16 6.51
C LEU A 113 0.80 -9.63 6.07
N LEU A 114 1.00 -9.85 4.77
CA LEU A 114 2.18 -10.55 4.23
C LEU A 114 3.16 -9.64 3.49
N HIS A 115 2.87 -8.36 3.25
CA HIS A 115 3.75 -7.47 2.45
C HIS A 115 5.15 -7.22 3.03
N HIS A 116 5.42 -7.63 4.27
CA HIS A 116 6.77 -7.60 4.85
C HIS A 116 7.51 -8.95 4.75
N GLN A 117 6.92 -9.98 4.15
CA GLN A 117 7.43 -11.36 4.14
C GLN A 117 8.01 -11.76 2.76
N TYR A 118 9.23 -11.32 2.48
CA TYR A 118 10.01 -11.75 1.31
C TYR A 118 10.41 -13.23 1.41
N GLY A 119 10.21 -14.02 0.35
CA GLY A 119 10.45 -15.48 0.33
C GLY A 119 9.30 -16.26 -0.32
N GLU A 120 9.10 -17.52 0.04
CA GLU A 120 8.11 -18.41 -0.63
C GLU A 120 6.67 -17.87 -0.72
N ALA A 121 6.28 -16.92 0.14
CA ALA A 121 4.96 -16.30 0.15
C ALA A 121 4.71 -15.33 -1.02
N ASP A 122 5.76 -14.80 -1.66
CA ASP A 122 5.68 -13.72 -2.66
C ASP A 122 5.45 -14.20 -4.11
N LYS A 123 5.02 -15.47 -4.28
CA LYS A 123 4.59 -16.02 -5.57
C LYS A 123 3.28 -15.41 -6.10
N ASP A 124 2.47 -14.80 -5.23
CA ASP A 124 1.31 -14.02 -5.66
C ASP A 124 1.78 -12.69 -6.25
N LYS A 125 1.48 -12.48 -7.54
CA LYS A 125 1.82 -11.27 -8.28
C LYS A 125 1.30 -9.99 -7.59
N LYS A 126 0.10 -10.01 -7.00
CA LYS A 126 -0.49 -8.85 -6.30
C LYS A 126 0.30 -8.49 -5.04
N LEU A 127 0.71 -9.52 -4.29
CA LEU A 127 1.54 -9.35 -3.11
C LEU A 127 2.90 -8.79 -3.51
N ARG A 128 3.55 -9.38 -4.53
CA ARG A 128 4.83 -8.90 -5.06
C ARG A 128 4.77 -7.41 -5.44
N ILE A 129 3.72 -6.97 -6.11
CA ILE A 129 3.54 -5.57 -6.50
C ILE A 129 3.48 -4.64 -5.28
N LEU A 130 2.69 -4.99 -4.27
CA LEU A 130 2.59 -4.21 -3.04
C LEU A 130 3.94 -4.12 -2.32
N MET A 131 4.63 -5.26 -2.21
CA MET A 131 5.95 -5.35 -1.58
C MET A 131 6.99 -4.46 -2.27
N GLU A 132 7.05 -4.52 -3.61
CA GLU A 132 7.98 -3.72 -4.40
C GLU A 132 7.70 -2.22 -4.30
N ALA A 133 6.41 -1.83 -4.33
CA ALA A 133 6.02 -0.44 -4.15
C ALA A 133 6.42 0.09 -2.76
N ASP A 134 6.09 -0.65 -1.70
CA ASP A 134 6.44 -0.29 -0.33
C ASP A 134 7.96 -0.22 -0.12
N LEU A 135 8.71 -1.23 -0.58
CA LEU A 135 10.17 -1.25 -0.48
C LEU A 135 10.82 -0.07 -1.20
N LEU A 136 10.33 0.29 -2.39
CA LEU A 136 10.86 1.44 -3.12
C LEU A 136 10.61 2.75 -2.37
N VAL A 137 9.42 2.95 -1.82
CA VAL A 137 9.11 4.15 -1.03
C VAL A 137 9.96 4.19 0.24
N ASN A 138 10.08 3.07 0.95
CA ASN A 138 10.92 2.96 2.14
C ASN A 138 12.38 3.32 1.83
N TYR A 139 12.93 2.82 0.73
CA TYR A 139 14.28 3.14 0.27
C TYR A 139 14.49 4.64 -0.01
N LEU A 140 13.46 5.33 -0.49
CA LEU A 140 13.52 6.75 -0.83
C LEU A 140 13.25 7.66 0.37
N GLU A 141 12.43 7.22 1.32
CA GLU A 141 12.08 7.99 2.53
C GLU A 141 13.15 7.91 3.60
N LYS A 142 13.94 6.84 3.63
CA LYS A 142 14.92 6.57 4.67
C LYS A 142 16.30 6.43 4.06
N GLU A 143 17.33 6.74 4.84
CA GLU A 143 18.67 6.26 4.53
C GLU A 143 18.76 4.77 4.91
N GLU A 144 18.09 3.90 4.15
CA GLU A 144 18.22 2.45 4.34
C GLU A 144 19.66 2.02 4.05
N PRO A 145 20.20 1.03 4.81
CA PRO A 145 21.57 0.56 4.65
C PRO A 145 21.77 -0.32 3.41
N ILE A 146 20.71 -0.58 2.63
CA ILE A 146 20.80 -1.42 1.43
C ILE A 146 21.36 -0.62 0.25
N SER A 147 22.27 -1.24 -0.51
CA SER A 147 22.82 -0.63 -1.72
C SER A 147 21.76 -0.61 -2.84
N PRO A 148 21.92 0.27 -3.85
CA PRO A 148 21.07 0.24 -5.06
C PRO A 148 20.98 -1.15 -5.71
N GLU A 149 22.08 -1.90 -5.73
CA GLU A 149 22.15 -3.26 -6.30
C GLU A 149 21.38 -4.27 -5.44
N GLN A 150 21.51 -4.17 -4.11
CA GLN A 150 20.74 -5.00 -3.18
C GLN A 150 19.24 -4.71 -3.32
N LEU A 151 18.85 -3.43 -3.37
CA LEU A 151 17.46 -3.03 -3.61
C LEU A 151 16.93 -3.68 -4.89
N GLN A 152 17.62 -3.49 -6.02
CA GLN A 152 17.21 -4.04 -7.32
C GLN A 152 17.07 -5.57 -7.30
N GLY A 153 17.88 -6.27 -6.51
CA GLY A 153 17.81 -7.73 -6.36
C GLY A 153 16.50 -8.25 -5.72
N PHE A 154 15.73 -7.39 -5.06
CA PHE A 154 14.42 -7.77 -4.50
C PHE A 154 13.26 -7.64 -5.51
N PHE A 155 13.45 -6.93 -6.62
CA PHE A 155 12.40 -6.67 -7.60
C PHE A 155 12.34 -7.80 -8.64
N GLN A 156 11.12 -8.19 -8.97
CA GLN A 156 10.79 -9.26 -9.92
C GLN A 156 9.80 -8.80 -10.99
N THR A 157 8.92 -7.81 -10.72
CA THR A 157 8.04 -7.27 -11.75
C THR A 157 8.85 -6.46 -12.77
N ALA A 158 8.46 -6.51 -14.05
CA ALA A 158 9.15 -5.79 -15.11
C ALA A 158 9.07 -4.28 -14.89
N THR A 159 7.91 -3.76 -14.46
CA THR A 159 7.73 -2.33 -14.16
C THR A 159 8.49 -1.92 -12.89
N GLY A 160 8.40 -2.72 -11.83
CA GLY A 160 9.14 -2.46 -10.59
C GLY A 160 10.65 -2.47 -10.79
N CYS A 161 11.19 -3.40 -11.59
CA CYS A 161 12.61 -3.43 -11.95
C CYS A 161 13.06 -2.15 -12.67
N GLN A 162 12.24 -1.61 -13.58
CA GLN A 162 12.52 -0.34 -14.25
C GLN A 162 12.56 0.82 -13.27
N LEU A 163 11.57 0.90 -12.37
CA LEU A 163 11.48 1.94 -11.34
C LEU A 163 12.66 1.85 -10.37
N ALA A 164 12.96 0.67 -9.84
CA ALA A 164 14.09 0.44 -8.94
C ALA A 164 15.41 0.89 -9.60
N LYS A 165 15.66 0.49 -10.85
CA LYS A 165 16.88 0.89 -11.58
C LYS A 165 16.99 2.41 -11.80
N ALA A 166 15.86 3.08 -12.02
CA ALA A 166 15.83 4.52 -12.25
C ALA A 166 15.97 5.32 -10.95
N MET A 167 15.24 4.91 -9.90
CA MET A 167 15.05 5.67 -8.67
C MET A 167 16.07 5.30 -7.57
N SER A 168 16.76 4.16 -7.68
CA SER A 168 17.83 3.78 -6.75
C SER A 168 19.14 4.55 -6.97
N LYS A 169 19.28 5.22 -8.12
CA LYS A 169 20.44 6.07 -8.38
C LYS A 169 20.26 7.33 -7.55
N ARG A 170 21.10 7.54 -6.53
CA ARG A 170 21.19 8.83 -5.85
C ARG A 170 22.00 9.77 -6.75
N PRO A 171 21.40 10.71 -7.50
CA PRO A 171 22.21 11.75 -8.10
C PRO A 171 22.86 12.52 -6.95
N GLY A 172 24.09 13.00 -7.14
CA GLY A 172 24.73 13.88 -6.15
C GLY A 172 23.72 14.94 -5.72
N ARG A 173 23.45 15.00 -4.41
CA ARG A 173 22.43 15.84 -3.77
C ARG A 173 22.26 17.16 -4.52
N CYS A 174 21.08 17.42 -5.06
CA CYS A 174 20.72 18.76 -5.51
C CYS A 174 20.63 19.69 -4.30
#